data_AF-A0A0H4XF10-F1
#
_entry.id   AF-A0A0H4XF10-F1
#
_cell.length_a   1.000
_cell.length_b   1.000
_cell.length_c   1.000
_cell.angle_alpha   90.00
_cell.angle_beta   90.00
_cell.angle_gamma   90.00
#
_symmetry.space_group_name_H-M   'P 1'
#
loop_
_entity.id
_entity.type
_entity.pdbx_description
1 polymer ?
#
loop_
_entity_poly.entity_id
_entity_poly.type
_entity_poly.pdbx_seq_one_letter_code
_entity_poly.pdbx_strand_id
1 'polypeptide(L)'
;MAALAEVRVEQVAREDLVMFVNACFSCTGQREFYGDARGQSVSIEFLHQYILGNYRRLYARTLAAGINHFNQAQIILNLLASGSPVEARDKAEEGALIAAALRALPSQRAFRVLESLRNRRINNRRARAVARDYVNGRANLAFDAVKYRAKLRAAVSHGHLKLEGEVAPFLFHGWKKRSFTQPLLETFRRAHYAQEALYELPYTVAEGLAVKHGVPRDVFLRRIEPRLTAAERLRLQESSARERGTPPPVELGRASLTKLALYVLALPHEVRRARQTELQTALEHAATRVLRRAPSRLGRVAAILDNSYSSSGSLEKRRRPLGVALATHYLLSSAAQEYRAWWTGPVEDALLVSARGQTDIATPLLDALAWGADLVVIVSDGYDNDPPKAVAELTRVFRAKLDPERRTALVHVNPVFDSEGYAPRSFGTAVPTVGVRDAEDVPTVLGFARFAEGAASLGELEAYLASRVEAMLARDAQGRQGEDGGSRDAAQADGGEA
;
A
#
# COMPACT_ATOMS: atom_id res chain seq x y z
N MET A 1 43.00 -10.00 2.99
CA MET A 1 42.15 -9.87 4.20
C MET A 1 41.23 -8.66 4.12
N ALA A 2 41.73 -7.43 3.94
CA ALA A 2 40.89 -6.22 3.83
C ALA A 2 39.88 -6.25 2.67
N ALA A 3 40.30 -6.63 1.45
CA ALA A 3 39.40 -6.73 0.29
C ALA A 3 38.30 -7.79 0.45
N LEU A 4 38.60 -8.93 1.11
CA LEU A 4 37.60 -9.96 1.43
C LEU A 4 36.60 -9.47 2.48
N ALA A 5 37.04 -8.63 3.42
CA ALA A 5 36.17 -8.01 4.41
C ALA A 5 35.25 -6.97 3.77
N GLU A 6 35.76 -6.12 2.86
CA GLU A 6 34.95 -5.14 2.13
C GLU A 6 33.86 -5.80 1.27
N VAL A 7 34.19 -6.85 0.52
CA VAL A 7 33.21 -7.63 -0.25
C VAL A 7 32.13 -8.23 0.65
N ARG A 8 32.52 -8.73 1.84
CA ARG A 8 31.55 -9.30 2.79
C ARG A 8 30.65 -8.22 3.39
N VAL A 9 31.18 -7.03 3.69
CA VAL A 9 30.39 -5.89 4.20
C VAL A 9 29.38 -5.44 3.15
N GLU A 10 29.78 -5.32 1.88
CA GLU A 10 28.88 -4.95 0.80
C GLU A 10 27.76 -5.97 0.61
N GLN A 11 28.10 -7.27 0.67
CA GLN A 11 27.13 -8.35 0.59
C GLN A 11 26.10 -8.28 1.73
N VAL A 12 26.56 -8.11 2.98
CA VAL A 12 25.68 -8.02 4.15
C VAL A 12 24.76 -6.81 4.04
N ALA A 13 25.29 -5.64 3.67
CA ALA A 13 24.48 -4.45 3.47
C ALA A 13 23.39 -4.64 2.41
N ARG A 14 23.72 -5.30 1.30
CA ARG A 14 22.74 -5.64 0.26
C ARG A 14 21.66 -6.58 0.79
N GLU A 15 22.06 -7.66 1.47
CA GLU A 15 21.13 -8.65 2.04
C GLU A 15 20.18 -8.01 3.06
N ASP A 16 20.71 -7.17 3.95
CA ASP A 16 19.95 -6.41 4.94
C ASP A 16 18.89 -5.50 4.28
N LEU A 17 19.27 -4.76 3.23
CA LEU A 17 18.38 -3.85 2.53
C LEU A 17 17.30 -4.57 1.74
N VAL A 18 17.66 -5.65 1.04
CA VAL A 18 16.68 -6.46 0.29
C VAL A 18 15.67 -7.07 1.26
N MET A 19 16.14 -7.63 2.38
CA MET A 19 15.28 -8.15 3.44
C MET A 19 14.32 -7.07 3.97
N PHE A 20 14.84 -5.88 4.27
CA PHE A 20 14.03 -4.78 4.79
C PHE A 20 13.00 -4.26 3.79
N VAL A 21 13.38 -4.07 2.53
CA VAL A 21 12.46 -3.61 1.48
C VAL A 21 11.38 -4.66 1.25
N ASN A 22 11.73 -5.95 1.21
CA ASN A 22 10.76 -7.05 1.11
C ASN A 22 9.78 -7.06 2.29
N ALA A 23 10.28 -6.91 3.52
CA ALA A 23 9.43 -6.78 4.70
C ALA A 23 8.50 -5.55 4.61
N CYS A 24 9.01 -4.43 4.07
CA CYS A 24 8.22 -3.20 3.93
C CYS A 24 7.10 -3.31 2.89
N PHE A 25 7.20 -4.22 1.91
CA PHE A 25 6.12 -4.48 0.98
C PHE A 25 5.01 -5.29 1.64
N SER A 26 5.31 -6.46 2.23
CA SER A 26 4.30 -7.39 2.75
C SER A 26 3.80 -7.08 4.17
N CYS A 27 4.65 -6.60 5.07
CA CYS A 27 4.28 -6.40 6.47
C CYS A 27 3.37 -5.18 6.65
N THR A 28 2.20 -5.41 7.25
CA THR A 28 1.22 -4.35 7.56
C THR A 28 0.95 -4.18 9.06
N GLY A 29 1.65 -4.93 9.92
CA GLY A 29 1.37 -4.99 11.37
C GLY A 29 0.01 -5.60 11.72
N GLN A 30 -0.54 -6.49 10.89
CA GLN A 30 -1.87 -7.10 11.05
C GLN A 30 -1.79 -8.61 10.91
N ARG A 31 -2.63 -9.35 11.63
CA ARG A 31 -2.54 -10.81 11.76
C ARG A 31 -2.55 -11.55 10.40
N GLU A 32 -1.63 -12.49 10.25
CA GLU A 32 -1.54 -13.41 9.10
C GLU A 32 -2.06 -14.81 9.46
N PHE A 33 -2.13 -15.72 8.49
CA PHE A 33 -2.66 -17.08 8.71
C PHE A 33 -1.84 -17.88 9.74
N TYR A 34 -0.51 -17.81 9.62
CA TYR A 34 0.44 -18.51 10.51
C TYR A 34 1.05 -17.63 11.61
N GLY A 35 0.81 -16.31 11.63
CA GLY A 35 1.47 -15.37 12.53
C GLY A 35 0.52 -14.36 13.19
N ASP A 36 0.77 -14.03 14.47
CA ASP A 36 -0.03 -13.08 15.24
C ASP A 36 0.37 -11.61 14.97
N ALA A 37 -0.49 -10.66 15.38
CA ALA A 37 -0.23 -9.24 15.14
C ALA A 37 0.92 -8.68 15.99
N ARG A 38 1.18 -9.28 17.16
CA ARG A 38 2.22 -8.83 18.10
C ARG A 38 3.60 -9.19 17.58
N GLY A 39 3.81 -10.45 17.17
CA GLY A 39 5.05 -10.93 16.58
C GLY A 39 5.44 -10.10 15.36
N GLN A 40 4.50 -9.84 14.45
CA GLN A 40 4.76 -8.97 13.30
C GLN A 40 5.22 -7.57 13.69
N SER A 41 4.58 -6.96 14.69
CA SER A 41 4.91 -5.60 15.13
C SER A 41 6.31 -5.51 15.72
N VAL A 42 6.70 -6.51 16.52
CA VAL A 42 8.06 -6.59 17.09
C VAL A 42 9.10 -6.79 15.99
N SER A 43 8.87 -7.73 15.07
CA SER A 43 9.81 -8.05 14.00
C SER A 43 10.06 -6.87 13.06
N ILE A 44 8.99 -6.19 12.63
CA ILE A 44 9.13 -5.03 11.73
C ILE A 44 9.76 -3.83 12.47
N GLU A 45 9.46 -3.64 13.75
CA GLU A 45 10.08 -2.57 14.55
C GLU A 45 11.58 -2.80 14.69
N PHE A 46 12.03 -4.02 14.97
CA PHE A 46 13.44 -4.38 15.02
C PHE A 46 14.15 -4.03 13.70
N LEU A 47 13.60 -4.47 12.57
CA LEU A 47 14.17 -4.18 11.25
C LEU A 47 14.27 -2.68 10.99
N HIS A 48 13.24 -1.91 11.35
CA HIS A 48 13.29 -0.46 11.20
C HIS A 48 14.43 0.18 12.02
N GLN A 49 14.63 -0.24 13.28
CA GLN A 49 15.71 0.30 14.11
C GLN A 49 17.08 -0.13 13.59
N TYR A 50 17.23 -1.39 13.19
CA TYR A 50 18.48 -1.94 12.67
C TYR A 50 18.92 -1.21 11.39
N ILE A 51 18.03 -1.07 10.40
CA ILE A 51 18.38 -0.41 9.13
C ILE A 51 18.56 1.10 9.30
N LEU A 52 17.79 1.74 10.18
CA LEU A 52 18.00 3.14 10.51
C LEU A 52 19.38 3.39 11.16
N GLY A 53 19.79 2.50 12.07
CA GLY A 53 21.06 2.60 12.78
C GLY A 53 22.28 2.39 11.88
N ASN A 54 22.20 1.45 10.94
CA ASN A 54 23.33 1.07 10.09
C ASN A 54 23.34 1.75 8.71
N TYR A 55 22.16 2.04 8.13
CA TYR A 55 22.01 2.46 6.73
C TYR A 55 20.99 3.61 6.57
N ARG A 56 21.10 4.67 7.38
CA ARG A 56 20.12 5.78 7.45
C ARG A 56 19.70 6.35 6.10
N ARG A 57 20.66 6.64 5.21
CA ARG A 57 20.38 7.23 3.89
C ARG A 57 19.50 6.29 3.06
N LEU A 58 19.83 5.01 3.06
CA LEU A 58 19.08 3.97 2.36
C LEU A 58 17.71 3.74 3.00
N TYR A 59 17.64 3.76 4.34
CA TYR A 59 16.39 3.75 5.09
C TYR A 59 15.45 4.88 4.65
N ALA A 60 15.95 6.10 4.49
CA ALA A 60 15.16 7.21 3.98
C ALA A 60 14.70 7.00 2.53
N ARG A 61 15.59 6.53 1.66
CA ARG A 61 15.29 6.25 0.24
C ARG A 61 14.23 5.17 0.05
N THR A 62 14.04 4.27 1.01
CA THR A 62 12.94 3.29 0.95
C THR A 62 11.55 3.93 0.89
N LEU A 63 11.39 5.20 1.30
CA LEU A 63 10.15 5.97 1.08
C LEU A 63 9.76 6.05 -0.40
N ALA A 64 10.74 6.04 -1.31
CA ALA A 64 10.53 6.10 -2.76
C ALA A 64 10.43 4.71 -3.42
N ALA A 65 10.67 3.63 -2.68
CA ALA A 65 10.63 2.27 -3.21
C ALA A 65 9.20 1.80 -3.56
N GLY A 66 8.16 2.53 -3.14
CA GLY A 66 6.76 2.13 -3.34
C GLY A 66 6.21 1.24 -2.21
N ILE A 67 6.86 1.28 -1.05
CA ILE A 67 6.43 0.53 0.14
C ILE A 67 5.06 0.99 0.64
N ASN A 68 4.42 0.16 1.45
CA ASN A 68 3.09 0.46 1.95
C ASN A 68 3.07 1.63 2.96
N HIS A 69 1.91 2.27 3.09
CA HIS A 69 1.74 3.45 3.95
C HIS A 69 2.02 3.20 5.45
N PHE A 70 1.90 1.96 5.94
CA PHE A 70 2.22 1.66 7.34
C PHE A 70 3.73 1.83 7.56
N ASN A 71 4.54 1.24 6.67
CA ASN A 71 6.00 1.37 6.73
C ASN A 71 6.47 2.80 6.40
N GLN A 72 5.82 3.51 5.45
CA GLN A 72 6.10 4.93 5.21
C GLN A 72 5.90 5.78 6.47
N ALA A 73 4.79 5.58 7.18
CA ALA A 73 4.50 6.28 8.43
C ALA A 73 5.56 5.99 9.50
N GLN A 74 5.98 4.73 9.65
CA GLN A 74 6.99 4.34 10.62
C GLN A 74 8.37 4.94 10.30
N ILE A 75 8.78 4.93 9.02
CA ILE A 75 10.03 5.56 8.57
C ILE A 75 10.02 7.06 8.87
N ILE A 76 8.94 7.77 8.53
CA ILE A 76 8.81 9.21 8.83
C ILE A 76 8.97 9.47 10.33
N LEU A 77 8.26 8.70 11.18
CA LEU A 77 8.33 8.86 12.63
C LEU A 77 9.74 8.60 13.17
N ASN A 78 10.40 7.53 12.71
CA ASN A 78 11.71 7.14 13.19
C ASN A 78 12.82 8.08 12.72
N LEU A 79 12.77 8.55 11.47
CA LEU A 79 13.70 9.55 10.95
C LEU A 79 13.59 10.87 11.72
N LEU A 80 12.37 11.29 12.05
CA LEU A 80 12.13 12.49 12.85
C LEU A 80 12.51 12.29 14.33
N ALA A 81 12.37 11.09 14.89
CA ALA A 81 12.77 10.79 16.26
C ALA A 81 14.30 10.79 16.44
N SER A 82 15.03 10.27 15.45
CA SER A 82 16.48 10.06 15.49
C SER A 82 17.33 11.29 15.13
N GLY A 83 16.71 12.46 14.95
CA GLY A 83 17.43 13.71 14.69
C GLY A 83 17.63 14.04 13.21
N SER A 84 18.78 14.62 12.85
CA SER A 84 19.13 14.98 11.47
C SER A 84 20.45 14.31 11.07
N PRO A 85 20.63 13.93 9.79
CA PRO A 85 21.92 13.55 9.26
C PRO A 85 22.99 14.62 9.49
N VAL A 86 24.25 14.20 9.60
CA VAL A 86 25.41 15.09 9.74
C VAL A 86 25.65 15.86 8.43
N GLU A 87 25.55 15.18 7.29
CA GLU A 87 25.78 15.78 5.98
C GLU A 87 24.60 16.61 5.49
N ALA A 88 24.89 17.80 4.96
CA ALA A 88 23.87 18.74 4.49
C ALA A 88 23.07 18.19 3.29
N ARG A 89 23.74 17.45 2.39
CA ARG A 89 23.11 16.82 1.22
C ARG A 89 22.08 15.78 1.66
N ASP A 90 22.47 14.86 2.53
CA ASP A 90 21.59 13.81 3.05
C ASP A 90 20.43 14.41 3.85
N LYS A 91 20.68 15.47 4.61
CA LYS A 91 19.64 16.20 5.34
C LYS A 91 18.59 16.81 4.40
N ALA A 92 19.02 17.39 3.28
CA ALA A 92 18.12 17.97 2.29
C ALA A 92 17.30 16.88 1.58
N GLU A 93 17.95 15.80 1.12
CA GLU A 93 17.29 14.66 0.48
C GLU A 93 16.28 14.01 1.43
N GLU A 94 16.68 13.71 2.67
CA GLU A 94 15.81 13.10 3.69
C GLU A 94 14.62 14.01 4.05
N GLY A 95 14.84 15.33 4.13
CA GLY A 95 13.76 16.29 4.35
C GLY A 95 12.75 16.31 3.20
N ALA A 96 13.23 16.33 1.95
CA ALA A 96 12.38 16.30 0.76
C ALA A 96 11.56 15.00 0.67
N LEU A 97 12.19 13.86 0.94
CA LEU A 97 11.55 12.55 0.95
C LEU A 97 10.45 12.46 2.01
N ILE A 98 10.71 12.90 3.24
CA ILE A 98 9.69 12.93 4.30
C ILE A 98 8.50 13.80 3.89
N ALA A 99 8.76 14.99 3.34
CA ALA A 99 7.71 15.92 2.95
C ALA A 99 6.84 15.36 1.81
N ALA A 100 7.48 14.81 0.77
CA ALA A 100 6.78 14.19 -0.36
C ALA A 100 5.99 12.95 0.07
N ALA A 101 6.58 12.08 0.91
CA ALA A 101 5.90 10.90 1.42
C ALA A 101 4.69 11.26 2.28
N LEU A 102 4.82 12.25 3.17
CA LEU A 102 3.73 12.69 4.04
C LEU A 102 2.57 13.31 3.24
N ARG A 103 2.86 14.05 2.16
CA ARG A 103 1.84 14.59 1.24
C ARG A 103 1.15 13.51 0.41
N ALA A 104 1.89 12.50 -0.03
CA ALA A 104 1.34 11.38 -0.79
C ALA A 104 0.41 10.47 0.06
N LEU A 105 0.58 10.45 1.38
CA LEU A 105 -0.30 9.72 2.28
C LEU A 105 -1.74 10.27 2.25
N PRO A 106 -2.77 9.41 2.32
CA PRO A 106 -4.14 9.87 2.56
C PRO A 106 -4.22 10.75 3.81
N SER A 107 -4.97 11.86 3.77
CA SER A 107 -5.00 12.86 4.85
C SER A 107 -5.21 12.27 6.25
N GLN A 108 -6.12 11.30 6.38
CA GLN A 108 -6.35 10.61 7.66
C GLN A 108 -5.09 9.91 8.19
N ARG A 109 -4.28 9.31 7.31
CA ARG A 109 -3.02 8.63 7.69
C ARG A 109 -1.92 9.64 7.99
N ALA A 110 -1.80 10.71 7.22
CA ALA A 110 -0.86 11.78 7.50
C ALA A 110 -1.16 12.46 8.85
N PHE A 111 -2.42 12.80 9.15
CA PHE A 111 -2.80 13.31 10.48
C PHE A 111 -2.56 12.32 11.61
N ARG A 112 -2.67 11.01 11.35
CA ARG A 112 -2.26 9.99 12.33
C ARG A 112 -0.76 10.01 12.56
N VAL A 113 0.08 10.21 11.53
CA VAL A 113 1.53 10.39 11.71
C VAL A 113 1.81 11.60 12.61
N LEU A 114 1.16 12.73 12.36
CA LEU A 114 1.32 13.95 13.18
C LEU A 114 0.84 13.74 14.63
N GLU A 115 -0.27 13.02 14.83
CA GLU A 115 -0.74 12.63 16.16
C GLU A 115 0.25 11.69 16.87
N SER A 116 0.85 10.75 16.15
CA SER A 116 1.88 9.84 16.66
C SER A 116 3.15 10.59 17.08
N LEU A 117 3.54 11.67 16.40
CA LEU A 117 4.65 12.54 16.84
C LEU A 117 4.37 13.10 18.24
N ARG A 118 3.14 13.55 18.51
CA ARG A 118 2.73 14.02 19.84
C ARG A 118 2.77 12.89 20.87
N ASN A 119 2.16 11.75 20.55
CA ASN A 119 2.08 10.62 21.48
C ASN A 119 3.48 10.09 21.85
N ARG A 120 4.42 10.09 20.89
CA ARG A 120 5.84 9.74 21.11
C ARG A 120 6.70 10.90 21.63
N ARG A 121 6.10 12.07 21.90
CA ARG A 121 6.77 13.29 22.39
C ARG A 121 7.92 13.80 21.48
N ILE A 122 7.84 13.57 20.18
CA ILE A 122 8.83 14.01 19.19
C ILE A 122 8.52 15.46 18.79
N ASN A 123 9.23 16.44 19.37
CA ASN A 123 8.99 17.88 19.12
C ASN A 123 10.25 18.69 18.74
N ASN A 124 11.21 18.06 18.07
CA ASN A 124 12.39 18.79 17.61
C ASN A 124 12.05 19.79 16.49
N ARG A 125 12.98 20.72 16.21
CA ARG A 125 12.80 21.79 15.19
C ARG A 125 12.36 21.23 13.84
N ARG A 126 12.88 20.06 13.46
CA ARG A 126 12.61 19.40 12.19
C ARG A 126 11.20 18.82 12.12
N ALA A 127 10.76 18.11 13.16
CA ALA A 127 9.40 17.60 13.27
C ALA A 127 8.36 18.74 13.21
N ARG A 128 8.65 19.86 13.89
CA ARG A 128 7.82 21.08 13.81
C ARG A 128 7.78 21.69 12.41
N ALA A 129 8.92 21.75 11.72
CA ALA A 129 8.98 22.24 10.35
C ALA A 129 8.16 21.36 9.39
N VAL A 130 8.33 20.04 9.45
CA VAL A 130 7.55 19.10 8.62
C VAL A 130 6.05 19.22 8.90
N ALA A 131 5.65 19.29 10.17
CA ALA A 131 4.24 19.47 10.54
C ALA A 131 3.68 20.81 10.02
N ARG A 132 4.45 21.90 10.16
CA ARG A 132 4.07 23.22 9.64
C ARG A 132 3.90 23.20 8.13
N ASP A 133 4.89 22.70 7.41
CA ASP A 133 4.92 22.72 5.95
C ASP A 133 3.79 21.83 5.38
N TYR A 134 3.51 20.70 6.04
CA TYR A 134 2.35 19.86 5.68
C TYR A 134 1.02 20.58 5.89
N VAL A 135 0.82 21.22 7.05
CA VAL A 135 -0.43 21.94 7.38
C VAL A 135 -0.62 23.15 6.46
N ASN A 136 0.43 23.94 6.23
CA ASN A 136 0.36 25.11 5.36
C ASN A 136 0.15 24.74 3.89
N GLY A 137 0.65 23.59 3.44
CA GLY A 137 0.42 23.08 2.08
C GLY A 137 -0.93 22.40 1.85
N ARG A 138 -1.89 22.50 2.79
CA ARG A 138 -3.23 21.91 2.60
C ARG A 138 -4.13 22.86 1.83
N ALA A 139 -4.65 22.40 0.69
CA ALA A 139 -5.60 23.16 -0.13
C ALA A 139 -6.89 23.59 0.61
N ASN A 140 -7.38 22.78 1.56
CA ASN A 140 -8.61 23.11 2.31
C ASN A 140 -8.48 22.75 3.79
N LEU A 141 -7.88 23.66 4.56
CA LEU A 141 -7.75 23.51 6.02
C LEU A 141 -9.08 23.57 6.76
N ALA A 142 -10.10 24.25 6.23
CA ALA A 142 -11.43 24.32 6.83
C ALA A 142 -12.09 22.95 6.88
N PHE A 143 -11.99 22.21 5.77
CA PHE A 143 -12.47 20.83 5.68
C PHE A 143 -11.73 19.91 6.65
N ASP A 144 -10.40 20.02 6.72
CA ASP A 144 -9.60 19.22 7.64
C ASP A 144 -9.90 19.58 9.12
N ALA A 145 -10.19 20.84 9.42
CA ALA A 145 -10.58 21.29 10.76
C ALA A 145 -11.93 20.74 11.20
N VAL A 146 -12.87 20.52 10.28
CA VAL A 146 -14.16 19.90 10.57
C VAL A 146 -14.03 18.38 10.65
N LYS A 147 -13.41 17.73 9.65
CA LYS A 147 -13.35 16.26 9.55
C LYS A 147 -12.33 15.62 10.48
N TYR A 148 -11.17 16.25 10.67
CA TYR A 148 -10.04 15.73 11.45
C TYR A 148 -9.70 16.59 12.67
N ARG A 149 -10.70 17.35 13.17
CA ARG A 149 -10.58 18.36 14.24
C ARG A 149 -9.61 18.02 15.36
N ALA A 150 -9.80 16.87 16.01
CA ALA A 150 -9.00 16.46 17.15
C ALA A 150 -7.51 16.26 16.78
N LYS A 151 -7.25 15.65 15.63
CA LYS A 151 -5.89 15.40 15.14
C LYS A 151 -5.21 16.66 14.65
N LEU A 152 -5.94 17.53 13.92
CA LEU A 152 -5.41 18.82 13.50
C LEU A 152 -5.07 19.69 14.71
N ARG A 153 -5.99 19.79 15.69
CA ARG A 153 -5.73 20.53 16.94
C ARG A 153 -4.50 19.98 17.67
N ALA A 154 -4.37 18.66 17.77
CA ALA A 154 -3.21 18.02 18.37
C ALA A 154 -1.90 18.37 17.66
N ALA A 155 -1.89 18.31 16.32
CA ALA A 155 -0.73 18.65 15.50
C ALA A 155 -0.32 20.12 15.65
N VAL A 156 -1.31 21.02 15.66
CA VAL A 156 -1.10 22.47 15.79
C VAL A 156 -0.57 22.84 17.17
N SER A 157 -1.19 22.29 18.24
CA SER A 157 -0.71 22.47 19.61
C SER A 157 0.71 21.95 19.78
N HIS A 158 0.99 20.74 19.31
CA HIS A 158 2.29 20.10 19.47
C HIS A 158 3.38 20.82 18.68
N GLY A 159 3.06 21.24 17.45
CA GLY A 159 3.99 21.93 16.57
C GLY A 159 4.18 23.42 16.86
N HIS A 160 3.36 24.00 17.74
CA HIS A 160 3.28 25.45 17.98
C HIS A 160 3.03 26.23 16.68
N LEU A 161 2.13 25.70 15.84
CA LEU A 161 1.88 26.24 14.51
C LEU A 161 0.96 27.47 14.60
N LYS A 162 1.28 28.51 13.83
CA LYS A 162 0.39 29.65 13.62
C LYS A 162 -0.54 29.33 12.46
N LEU A 163 -1.84 29.31 12.72
CA LEU A 163 -2.86 29.21 11.68
C LEU A 163 -3.42 30.59 11.39
N GLU A 164 -3.62 30.90 10.12
CA GLU A 164 -4.22 32.15 9.68
C GLU A 164 -5.76 32.05 9.65
N GLY A 165 -6.41 33.21 9.71
CA GLY A 165 -7.87 33.32 9.61
C GLY A 165 -8.64 32.66 10.76
N GLU A 166 -9.80 32.11 10.42
CA GLU A 166 -10.81 31.66 11.38
C GLU A 166 -10.58 30.25 11.94
N VAL A 167 -9.66 29.48 11.37
CA VAL A 167 -9.40 28.08 11.75
C VAL A 167 -8.81 27.98 13.16
N ALA A 168 -7.88 28.86 13.53
CA ALA A 168 -7.31 28.88 14.89
C ALA A 168 -8.38 29.17 15.96
N PRO A 169 -9.20 30.23 15.84
CA PRO A 169 -10.36 30.44 16.69
C PRO A 169 -11.30 29.22 16.78
N PHE A 170 -11.63 28.60 15.65
CA PHE A 170 -12.52 27.43 15.59
C PHE A 170 -11.98 26.22 16.39
N LEU A 171 -10.68 25.93 16.29
CA LEU A 171 -10.06 24.80 16.97
C LEU A 171 -9.91 25.00 18.49
N PHE A 172 -9.53 26.21 18.92
CA PHE A 172 -9.07 26.48 20.29
C PHE A 172 -10.04 27.31 21.14
N HIS A 173 -10.67 28.33 20.57
CA HIS A 173 -11.43 29.34 21.32
C HIS A 173 -12.94 29.03 21.43
N GLY A 174 -13.34 27.86 20.91
CA GLY A 174 -14.69 27.33 21.03
C GLY A 174 -15.58 27.73 19.86
N TRP A 175 -15.89 26.76 19.00
CA TRP A 175 -16.76 26.93 17.83
C TRP A 175 -18.19 27.39 18.17
N LYS A 176 -18.64 27.28 19.42
CA LYS A 176 -20.01 27.62 19.85
C LYS A 176 -20.28 29.12 19.96
N LYS A 177 -19.25 29.93 20.25
CA LYS A 177 -19.40 31.32 20.72
C LYS A 177 -19.14 32.38 19.65
N ARG A 178 -18.77 31.98 18.43
CA ARG A 178 -18.42 32.89 17.33
C ARG A 178 -19.15 32.49 16.06
N SER A 179 -19.56 33.48 15.28
CA SER A 179 -19.91 33.30 13.87
C SER A 179 -18.63 33.13 13.06
N PHE A 180 -18.73 32.37 11.97
CA PHE A 180 -17.64 32.17 11.02
C PHE A 180 -18.05 32.69 9.65
N THR A 181 -17.15 33.38 8.96
CA THR A 181 -17.34 33.77 7.55
C THR A 181 -17.10 32.59 6.61
N GLN A 182 -16.25 31.63 7.01
CA GLN A 182 -16.05 30.43 6.21
C GLN A 182 -17.30 29.54 6.24
N PRO A 183 -17.92 29.25 5.07
CA PRO A 183 -19.21 28.55 5.01
C PRO A 183 -19.22 27.22 5.76
N LEU A 184 -18.19 26.39 5.58
CA LEU A 184 -18.14 25.07 6.20
C LEU A 184 -18.01 25.10 7.73
N LEU A 185 -17.29 26.08 8.28
CA LEU A 185 -17.14 26.24 9.74
C LEU A 185 -18.44 26.73 10.37
N GLU A 186 -19.15 27.64 9.68
CA GLU A 186 -20.45 28.15 10.13
C GLU A 186 -21.54 27.08 10.01
N THR A 187 -21.60 26.34 8.91
CA THR A 187 -22.48 25.18 8.76
C THR A 187 -22.23 24.16 9.88
N PHE A 188 -20.97 23.88 10.23
CA PHE A 188 -20.65 22.99 11.35
C PHE A 188 -21.22 23.50 12.68
N ARG A 189 -21.05 24.79 12.97
CA ARG A 189 -21.62 25.41 14.17
C ARG A 189 -23.15 25.32 14.18
N ARG A 190 -23.80 25.65 13.06
CA ARG A 190 -25.27 25.61 12.90
C ARG A 190 -25.81 24.19 13.04
N ALA A 191 -25.16 23.19 12.44
CA ALA A 191 -25.55 21.79 12.49
C ALA A 191 -25.59 21.19 13.91
N HIS A 192 -24.93 21.82 14.89
CA HIS A 192 -25.04 21.42 16.28
C HIS A 192 -26.35 21.82 16.97
N TYR A 193 -27.09 22.77 16.39
CA TYR A 193 -28.33 23.34 16.90
C TYR A 193 -29.52 23.08 15.97
N ALA A 194 -29.31 23.09 14.66
CA ALA A 194 -30.33 22.86 13.63
C ALA A 194 -30.05 21.58 12.86
N GLN A 195 -31.07 20.73 12.70
CA GLN A 195 -30.98 19.44 12.01
C GLN A 195 -30.73 19.59 10.50
N GLU A 196 -31.24 20.65 9.87
CA GLU A 196 -31.14 20.86 8.41
C GLU A 196 -29.69 21.05 7.95
N ALA A 197 -28.91 21.83 8.70
CA ALA A 197 -27.50 22.12 8.40
C ALA A 197 -26.59 20.88 8.47
N LEU A 198 -27.09 19.76 9.00
CA LEU A 198 -26.37 18.50 9.06
C LEU A 198 -26.04 17.93 7.68
N TYR A 199 -26.95 18.06 6.73
CA TYR A 199 -26.82 17.52 5.38
C TYR A 199 -25.87 18.32 4.49
N GLU A 200 -25.33 19.42 5.02
CA GLU A 200 -24.28 20.21 4.40
C GLU A 200 -22.86 19.80 4.82
N LEU A 201 -22.75 18.93 5.82
CA LEU A 201 -21.48 18.48 6.35
C LEU A 201 -20.96 17.20 5.68
N PRO A 202 -19.64 16.94 5.76
CA PRO A 202 -19.08 15.66 5.34
C PRO A 202 -19.74 14.49 6.07
N TYR A 203 -20.00 13.39 5.35
CA TYR A 203 -20.77 12.24 5.84
C TYR A 203 -20.39 11.78 7.25
N THR A 204 -19.10 11.56 7.54
CA THR A 204 -18.66 11.06 8.85
C THR A 204 -18.94 12.03 10.00
N VAL A 205 -18.97 13.33 9.71
CA VAL A 205 -19.28 14.37 10.70
C VAL A 205 -20.78 14.50 10.86
N ALA A 206 -21.51 14.48 9.75
CA ALA A 206 -22.97 14.48 9.73
C ALA A 206 -23.54 13.27 10.47
N GLU A 207 -22.97 12.08 10.30
CA GLU A 207 -23.41 10.86 10.99
C GLU A 207 -23.29 10.99 12.52
N GLY A 208 -22.17 11.51 13.03
CA GLY A 208 -22.00 11.74 14.47
C GLY A 208 -22.98 12.77 15.04
N LEU A 209 -23.32 13.80 14.27
CA LEU A 209 -24.32 14.79 14.66
C LEU A 209 -25.76 14.28 14.52
N ALA A 210 -26.02 13.35 13.60
CA ALA A 210 -27.35 12.76 13.40
C ALA A 210 -27.76 11.95 14.63
N VAL A 211 -26.81 11.19 15.19
CA VAL A 211 -26.98 10.47 16.45
C VAL A 211 -27.32 11.43 17.59
N LYS A 212 -26.62 12.58 17.67
CA LYS A 212 -26.88 13.60 18.69
C LYS A 212 -28.30 14.18 18.59
N HIS A 213 -28.80 14.38 17.37
CA HIS A 213 -30.16 14.89 17.12
C HIS A 213 -31.25 13.81 17.15
N GLY A 214 -30.90 12.56 17.44
CA GLY A 214 -31.87 11.45 17.49
C GLY A 214 -32.45 11.08 16.12
N VAL A 215 -31.77 11.39 15.02
CA VAL A 215 -32.26 11.09 13.67
C VAL A 215 -32.11 9.59 13.40
N PRO A 216 -33.18 8.87 13.00
CA PRO A 216 -33.08 7.48 12.61
C PRO A 216 -32.08 7.27 11.47
N ARG A 217 -31.27 6.21 11.57
CA ARG A 217 -30.15 5.94 10.64
C ARG A 217 -30.61 5.79 9.19
N ASP A 218 -31.73 5.14 8.96
CA ASP A 218 -32.35 4.94 7.66
C ASP A 218 -32.77 6.27 7.01
N VAL A 219 -33.39 7.18 7.80
CA VAL A 219 -33.78 8.52 7.35
C VAL A 219 -32.56 9.38 7.03
N PHE A 220 -31.52 9.30 7.86
CA PHE A 220 -30.25 9.99 7.62
C PHE A 220 -29.59 9.53 6.32
N LEU A 221 -29.50 8.21 6.10
CA LEU A 221 -28.88 7.65 4.90
C LEU A 221 -29.57 8.06 3.61
N ARG A 222 -30.92 8.04 3.57
CA ARG A 222 -31.70 8.47 2.40
C ARG A 222 -31.44 9.94 2.02
N ARG A 223 -31.29 10.81 3.02
CA ARG A 223 -31.11 12.26 2.78
C ARG A 223 -29.66 12.64 2.46
N ILE A 224 -28.66 11.93 2.99
CA ILE A 224 -27.24 12.23 2.75
C ILE A 224 -26.70 11.55 1.47
N GLU A 225 -27.40 10.55 0.93
CA GLU A 225 -26.99 9.76 -0.24
C GLU A 225 -26.48 10.57 -1.46
N PRO A 226 -27.12 11.69 -1.85
CA PRO A 226 -26.65 12.50 -2.97
C PRO A 226 -25.24 13.07 -2.78
N ARG A 227 -24.81 13.29 -1.53
CA ARG A 227 -23.51 13.89 -1.18
C ARG A 227 -22.43 12.88 -0.82
N LEU A 228 -22.77 11.60 -0.71
CA LEU A 228 -21.77 10.57 -0.44
C LEU A 228 -20.77 10.49 -1.59
N THR A 229 -19.49 10.49 -1.27
CA THR A 229 -18.46 10.15 -2.25
C THR A 229 -18.57 8.68 -2.68
N ALA A 230 -18.08 8.33 -3.87
CA ALA A 230 -18.09 6.93 -4.34
C ALA A 230 -17.45 5.96 -3.33
N ALA A 231 -16.38 6.38 -2.64
CA ALA A 231 -15.73 5.57 -1.61
C ALA A 231 -16.56 5.44 -0.32
N GLU A 232 -17.31 6.48 0.06
CA GLU A 232 -18.20 6.44 1.22
C GLU A 232 -19.46 5.60 0.92
N ARG A 233 -20.03 5.71 -0.28
CA ARG A 233 -21.10 4.82 -0.76
C ARG A 233 -20.66 3.37 -0.70
N LEU A 234 -19.47 3.07 -1.22
CA LEU A 234 -18.94 1.71 -1.21
C LEU A 234 -18.74 1.18 0.21
N ARG A 235 -18.22 2.00 1.15
CA ARG A 235 -18.07 1.58 2.56
C ARG A 235 -19.41 1.33 3.25
N LEU A 236 -20.42 2.15 2.97
CA LEU A 236 -21.77 1.97 3.48
C LEU A 236 -22.37 0.66 2.97
N GLN A 237 -22.24 0.41 1.67
CA GLN A 237 -22.67 -0.85 1.08
C GLN A 237 -21.88 -2.04 1.68
N GLU A 238 -20.55 -1.93 1.87
CA GLU A 238 -19.72 -2.95 2.54
C GLU A 238 -20.20 -3.26 3.97
N SER A 239 -20.63 -2.24 4.72
CA SER A 239 -21.18 -2.41 6.07
C SER A 239 -22.54 -3.13 6.05
N SER A 240 -23.47 -2.71 5.19
CA SER A 240 -24.78 -3.35 5.06
C SER A 240 -24.72 -4.74 4.41
N ALA A 241 -23.69 -5.01 3.62
CA ALA A 241 -23.39 -6.31 3.02
C ALA A 241 -22.95 -7.33 4.07
N ARG A 242 -22.17 -6.93 5.08
CA ARG A 242 -21.80 -7.80 6.20
C ARG A 242 -23.01 -8.21 7.04
N GLU A 243 -23.99 -7.32 7.17
CA GLU A 243 -25.26 -7.60 7.84
C GLU A 243 -26.18 -8.50 6.99
N ARG A 244 -26.12 -8.42 5.66
CA ARG A 244 -26.96 -9.17 4.71
C ARG A 244 -26.30 -10.38 4.03
N GLY A 245 -25.05 -10.70 4.37
CA GLY A 245 -24.30 -11.84 3.82
C GLY A 245 -23.88 -11.76 2.35
N THR A 246 -24.25 -10.71 1.60
CA THR A 246 -23.92 -10.53 0.18
C THR A 246 -22.98 -9.34 0.01
N PRO A 247 -21.82 -9.46 -0.67
CA PRO A 247 -20.89 -8.34 -0.85
C PRO A 247 -21.55 -7.20 -1.65
N PRO A 248 -21.17 -5.94 -1.37
CA PRO A 248 -21.80 -4.79 -2.02
C PRO A 248 -21.45 -4.68 -3.50
N PRO A 249 -22.28 -4.01 -4.32
CA PRO A 249 -21.92 -3.72 -5.70
C PRO A 249 -20.65 -2.85 -5.74
N VAL A 250 -19.63 -3.31 -6.47
CA VAL A 250 -18.39 -2.57 -6.69
C VAL A 250 -18.46 -1.90 -8.06
N GLU A 251 -18.07 -0.61 -8.15
CA GLU A 251 -17.82 0.05 -9.43
C GLU A 251 -16.60 -0.61 -10.12
N LEU A 252 -16.88 -1.60 -10.98
CA LEU A 252 -15.87 -2.44 -11.62
C LEU A 252 -14.80 -1.63 -12.38
N GLY A 253 -15.21 -0.53 -13.02
CA GLY A 253 -14.31 0.34 -13.80
C GLY A 253 -13.29 1.13 -12.97
N ARG A 254 -13.53 1.35 -11.67
CA ARG A 254 -12.68 2.17 -10.80
C ARG A 254 -11.94 1.40 -9.72
N ALA A 255 -12.37 0.18 -9.41
CA ALA A 255 -11.71 -0.64 -8.41
C ALA A 255 -10.24 -0.93 -8.78
N SER A 256 -9.41 -1.09 -7.76
CA SER A 256 -8.06 -1.63 -7.96
C SER A 256 -8.16 -3.13 -8.31
N LEU A 257 -7.12 -3.67 -8.96
CA LEU A 257 -7.10 -5.05 -9.43
C LEU A 257 -7.24 -6.04 -8.27
N THR A 258 -6.47 -5.89 -7.20
CA THR A 258 -6.57 -6.77 -6.02
C THR A 258 -7.92 -6.65 -5.33
N LYS A 259 -8.47 -5.44 -5.23
CA LYS A 259 -9.80 -5.24 -4.64
C LYS A 259 -10.89 -5.92 -5.48
N LEU A 260 -10.77 -5.85 -6.80
CA LEU A 260 -11.71 -6.49 -7.72
C LEU A 260 -11.63 -8.02 -7.64
N ALA A 261 -10.42 -8.58 -7.59
CA ALA A 261 -10.23 -10.02 -7.39
C ALA A 261 -10.85 -10.50 -6.06
N LEU A 262 -10.64 -9.76 -4.96
CA LEU A 262 -11.27 -10.05 -3.68
C LEU A 262 -12.80 -9.97 -3.73
N TYR A 263 -13.35 -9.01 -4.47
CA TYR A 263 -14.79 -8.90 -4.70
C TYR A 263 -15.32 -10.13 -5.44
N VAL A 264 -14.67 -10.54 -6.53
CA VAL A 264 -15.03 -11.76 -7.27
C VAL A 264 -15.01 -12.98 -6.35
N LEU A 265 -13.92 -13.17 -5.59
CA LEU A 265 -13.80 -14.27 -4.64
C LEU A 265 -14.81 -14.21 -3.48
N ALA A 266 -15.40 -13.04 -3.22
CA ALA A 266 -16.48 -12.88 -2.25
C ALA A 266 -17.85 -13.34 -2.78
N LEU A 267 -18.06 -13.32 -4.10
CA LEU A 267 -19.31 -13.73 -4.73
C LEU A 267 -19.52 -15.26 -4.66
N PRO A 268 -20.78 -15.73 -4.58
CA PRO A 268 -21.13 -17.14 -4.76
C PRO A 268 -20.73 -17.64 -6.16
N HIS A 269 -20.41 -18.93 -6.27
CA HIS A 269 -19.94 -19.54 -7.54
C HIS A 269 -20.95 -19.35 -8.67
N GLU A 270 -22.25 -19.50 -8.40
CA GLU A 270 -23.29 -19.31 -9.42
C GLU A 270 -23.34 -17.90 -9.98
N VAL A 271 -23.09 -16.89 -9.13
CA VAL A 271 -23.02 -15.49 -9.58
C VAL A 271 -21.78 -15.25 -10.43
N ARG A 272 -20.65 -15.88 -10.09
CA ARG A 272 -19.42 -15.78 -10.89
C ARG A 272 -19.60 -16.39 -12.28
N ARG A 273 -20.25 -17.57 -12.37
CA ARG A 273 -20.58 -18.20 -13.66
C ARG A 273 -21.53 -17.33 -14.47
N ALA A 274 -22.61 -16.84 -13.86
CA ALA A 274 -23.60 -16.02 -14.56
C ALA A 274 -23.03 -14.69 -15.08
N ARG A 275 -22.04 -14.11 -14.39
CA ARG A 275 -21.41 -12.82 -14.74
C ARG A 275 -19.98 -12.97 -15.25
N GLN A 276 -19.62 -14.15 -15.76
CA GLN A 276 -18.24 -14.51 -16.11
C GLN A 276 -17.57 -13.46 -17.02
N THR A 277 -18.18 -13.18 -18.18
CA THR A 277 -17.66 -12.24 -19.19
C THR A 277 -17.47 -10.83 -18.61
N GLU A 278 -18.43 -10.35 -17.82
CA GLU A 278 -18.40 -9.01 -17.21
C GLU A 278 -17.23 -8.89 -16.21
N LEU A 279 -17.08 -9.90 -15.33
CA LEU A 279 -16.05 -9.91 -14.30
C LEU A 279 -14.65 -10.09 -14.88
N GLN A 280 -14.52 -10.96 -15.89
CA GLN A 280 -13.26 -11.17 -16.62
C GLN A 280 -12.79 -9.87 -17.28
N THR A 281 -13.66 -9.24 -18.07
CA THR A 281 -13.36 -7.97 -18.74
C THR A 281 -12.95 -6.87 -17.74
N ALA A 282 -13.60 -6.82 -16.59
CA ALA A 282 -13.27 -5.85 -15.55
C ALA A 282 -11.86 -6.07 -14.97
N LEU A 283 -11.45 -7.33 -14.75
CA LEU A 283 -10.13 -7.69 -14.25
C LEU A 283 -9.03 -7.39 -15.28
N GLU A 284 -9.26 -7.73 -16.55
CA GLU A 284 -8.35 -7.43 -17.67
C GLU A 284 -8.14 -5.91 -17.84
N HIS A 285 -9.23 -5.13 -17.78
CA HIS A 285 -9.14 -3.67 -17.81
C HIS A 285 -8.40 -3.10 -16.58
N ALA A 286 -8.59 -3.69 -15.41
CA ALA A 286 -7.88 -3.29 -14.20
C ALA A 286 -6.37 -3.60 -14.31
N ALA A 287 -6.00 -4.77 -14.82
CA ALA A 287 -4.61 -5.14 -15.10
C ALA A 287 -3.96 -4.18 -16.09
N THR A 288 -4.64 -3.86 -17.19
CA THR A 288 -4.16 -2.90 -18.19
C THR A 288 -3.93 -1.50 -17.59
N ARG A 289 -4.79 -1.04 -16.66
CA ARG A 289 -4.57 0.23 -15.94
C ARG A 289 -3.30 0.21 -15.10
N VAL A 290 -2.97 -0.91 -14.47
CA VAL A 290 -1.74 -1.07 -13.68
C VAL A 290 -0.53 -1.01 -14.61
N LEU A 291 -0.53 -1.78 -15.69
CA LEU A 291 0.58 -1.85 -16.65
C LEU A 291 0.82 -0.52 -17.38
N ARG A 292 -0.21 0.31 -17.59
CA ARG A 292 -0.01 1.67 -18.11
C ARG A 292 0.83 2.56 -17.19
N ARG A 293 0.77 2.33 -15.87
CA ARG A 293 1.53 3.12 -14.86
C ARG A 293 2.92 2.55 -14.61
N ALA A 294 3.06 1.23 -14.73
CA ALA A 294 4.31 0.51 -14.61
C ALA A 294 4.42 -0.48 -15.78
N PRO A 295 4.87 -0.03 -16.96
CA PRO A 295 4.99 -0.89 -18.13
C PRO A 295 5.95 -2.04 -17.85
N SER A 296 5.53 -3.25 -18.14
CA SER A 296 6.36 -4.44 -18.09
C SER A 296 6.09 -5.26 -19.34
N ARG A 297 7.15 -5.53 -20.10
CA ARG A 297 7.09 -6.45 -21.24
C ARG A 297 7.82 -7.70 -20.81
N LEU A 298 7.07 -8.77 -20.64
CA LEU A 298 7.62 -10.06 -20.25
C LEU A 298 7.60 -10.99 -21.47
N GLY A 299 8.59 -11.87 -21.59
CA GLY A 299 8.66 -12.87 -22.66
C GLY A 299 7.65 -14.00 -22.43
N ARG A 300 8.15 -15.23 -22.39
CA ARG A 300 7.36 -16.41 -22.02
C ARG A 300 7.27 -16.53 -20.50
N VAL A 301 6.08 -16.34 -19.94
CA VAL A 301 5.83 -16.32 -18.50
C VAL A 301 4.99 -17.52 -18.06
N ALA A 302 5.52 -18.26 -17.10
CA ALA A 302 4.79 -19.24 -16.33
C ALA A 302 4.37 -18.68 -14.97
N ALA A 303 3.09 -18.78 -14.62
CA ALA A 303 2.60 -18.42 -13.30
C ALA A 303 2.19 -19.67 -12.53
N ILE A 304 2.79 -19.90 -11.38
CA ILE A 304 2.39 -20.94 -10.44
C ILE A 304 1.57 -20.26 -9.34
N LEU A 305 0.29 -20.56 -9.27
CA LEU A 305 -0.68 -19.82 -8.46
C LEU A 305 -1.25 -20.74 -7.39
N ASP A 306 -1.00 -20.40 -6.13
CA ASP A 306 -1.48 -21.21 -5.03
C ASP A 306 -2.98 -21.02 -4.78
N ASN A 307 -3.72 -22.12 -4.79
CA ASN A 307 -5.11 -22.21 -4.35
C ASN A 307 -5.30 -23.26 -3.24
N SER A 308 -4.24 -23.60 -2.51
CA SER A 308 -4.26 -24.45 -1.32
C SER A 308 -5.20 -23.88 -0.22
N TYR A 309 -5.45 -24.67 0.83
CA TYR A 309 -6.28 -24.21 1.95
C TYR A 309 -5.72 -22.97 2.66
N SER A 310 -4.40 -22.83 2.82
CA SER A 310 -3.80 -21.67 3.50
C SER A 310 -4.02 -20.36 2.73
N SER A 311 -4.23 -20.44 1.42
CA SER A 311 -4.60 -19.30 0.58
C SER A 311 -5.98 -18.69 0.92
N SER A 312 -6.76 -19.34 1.78
CA SER A 312 -7.97 -18.77 2.39
C SER A 312 -7.70 -17.57 3.31
N GLY A 313 -6.46 -17.39 3.79
CA GLY A 313 -6.03 -16.25 4.60
C GLY A 313 -6.63 -16.20 6.02
N SER A 314 -6.19 -15.24 6.82
CA SER A 314 -6.65 -15.08 8.21
C SER A 314 -8.08 -14.52 8.29
N LEU A 315 -8.70 -14.55 9.49
CA LEU A 315 -10.00 -13.89 9.72
C LEU A 315 -9.96 -12.38 9.43
N GLU A 316 -8.81 -11.73 9.66
CA GLU A 316 -8.61 -10.30 9.38
C GLU A 316 -8.35 -10.04 7.88
N LYS A 317 -7.74 -11.00 7.18
CA LYS A 317 -7.32 -10.92 5.76
C LYS A 317 -7.94 -12.05 4.94
N ARG A 318 -9.25 -12.23 5.07
CA ARG A 318 -9.97 -13.33 4.41
C ARG A 318 -9.80 -13.30 2.90
N ARG A 319 -9.43 -14.44 2.32
CA ARG A 319 -9.17 -14.70 0.89
C ARG A 319 -8.04 -13.86 0.28
N ARG A 320 -7.20 -13.22 1.11
CA ARG A 320 -6.17 -12.30 0.60
C ARG A 320 -5.11 -12.98 -0.27
N PRO A 321 -4.45 -14.07 0.16
CA PRO A 321 -3.45 -14.72 -0.68
C PRO A 321 -4.04 -15.19 -2.02
N LEU A 322 -5.21 -15.85 -1.99
CA LEU A 322 -5.91 -16.26 -3.21
C LEU A 322 -6.31 -15.07 -4.10
N GLY A 323 -6.72 -13.95 -3.50
CA GLY A 323 -7.04 -12.72 -4.22
C GLY A 323 -5.83 -12.12 -4.93
N VAL A 324 -4.65 -12.17 -4.31
CA VAL A 324 -3.40 -11.75 -4.94
C VAL A 324 -3.00 -12.71 -6.05
N ALA A 325 -3.13 -14.02 -5.87
CA ALA A 325 -2.88 -15.02 -6.92
C ALA A 325 -3.78 -14.79 -8.14
N LEU A 326 -5.10 -14.63 -7.94
CA LEU A 326 -6.05 -14.34 -9.01
C LEU A 326 -5.75 -12.99 -9.68
N ALA A 327 -5.44 -11.94 -8.93
CA ALA A 327 -5.09 -10.65 -9.51
C ALA A 327 -3.77 -10.74 -10.32
N THR A 328 -2.79 -11.50 -9.84
CA THR A 328 -1.51 -11.70 -10.51
C THR A 328 -1.66 -12.49 -11.80
N HIS A 329 -2.57 -13.47 -11.86
CA HIS A 329 -2.94 -14.15 -13.09
C HIS A 329 -3.29 -13.17 -14.21
N TYR A 330 -4.26 -12.28 -13.96
CA TYR A 330 -4.70 -11.28 -14.94
C TYR A 330 -3.62 -10.25 -15.28
N LEU A 331 -2.77 -9.91 -14.31
CA LEU A 331 -1.68 -8.97 -14.54
C LEU A 331 -0.60 -9.55 -15.45
N LEU A 332 -0.16 -10.78 -15.18
CA LEU A 332 0.88 -11.45 -15.96
C LEU A 332 0.37 -11.84 -17.34
N SER A 333 -0.88 -12.31 -17.46
CA SER A 333 -1.49 -12.63 -18.75
C SER A 333 -1.56 -11.41 -19.68
N SER A 334 -1.75 -10.22 -19.11
CA SER A 334 -1.78 -8.95 -19.87
C SER A 334 -0.38 -8.40 -20.19
N ALA A 335 0.68 -8.86 -19.50
CA ALA A 335 2.03 -8.33 -19.62
C ALA A 335 2.99 -9.22 -20.45
N ALA A 336 2.69 -10.52 -20.55
CA ALA A 336 3.53 -11.51 -21.19
C ALA A 336 3.22 -11.65 -22.68
N GLN A 337 4.24 -12.02 -23.47
CA GLN A 337 4.06 -12.39 -24.88
C GLN A 337 3.40 -13.77 -25.00
N GLU A 338 3.84 -14.72 -24.19
CA GLU A 338 3.24 -16.04 -24.04
C GLU A 338 3.00 -16.28 -22.54
N TYR A 339 1.78 -16.65 -22.18
CA TYR A 339 1.39 -16.83 -20.77
C TYR A 339 0.76 -18.19 -20.54
N ARG A 340 1.15 -18.86 -19.46
CA ARG A 340 0.47 -20.05 -18.95
C ARG A 340 0.41 -20.04 -17.44
N ALA A 341 -0.76 -20.44 -16.91
CA ALA A 341 -1.01 -20.56 -15.49
C ALA A 341 -1.07 -22.04 -15.08
N TRP A 342 -0.41 -22.36 -13.96
CA TRP A 342 -0.53 -23.62 -13.27
C TRP A 342 -0.99 -23.35 -11.85
N TRP A 343 -2.06 -24.02 -11.43
CA TRP A 343 -2.59 -23.89 -10.08
C TRP A 343 -2.18 -25.10 -9.26
N THR A 344 -1.96 -24.93 -7.95
CA THR A 344 -1.56 -26.03 -7.06
C THR A 344 -2.62 -27.15 -7.01
N GLY A 345 -3.90 -26.80 -7.04
CA GLY A 345 -5.01 -27.70 -7.35
C GLY A 345 -5.65 -27.39 -8.70
N PRO A 346 -6.29 -28.37 -9.38
CA PRO A 346 -6.88 -28.19 -10.69
C PRO A 346 -7.99 -27.12 -10.69
N VAL A 347 -7.93 -26.24 -11.70
CA VAL A 347 -8.85 -25.13 -11.94
C VAL A 347 -9.24 -25.12 -13.42
N GLU A 348 -10.54 -25.23 -13.69
CA GLU A 348 -11.07 -25.11 -15.06
C GLU A 348 -11.16 -23.65 -15.50
N ASP A 349 -11.59 -22.76 -14.59
CA ASP A 349 -11.72 -21.33 -14.80
C ASP A 349 -11.17 -20.57 -13.59
N ALA A 350 -10.25 -19.64 -13.84
CA ALA A 350 -9.64 -18.77 -12.83
C ALA A 350 -10.68 -18.02 -11.98
N LEU A 351 -11.84 -17.63 -12.54
CA LEU A 351 -12.90 -16.96 -11.78
C LEU A 351 -13.58 -17.88 -10.76
N LEU A 352 -13.57 -19.19 -10.98
CA LEU A 352 -14.20 -20.20 -10.13
C LEU A 352 -13.24 -20.77 -9.07
N VAL A 353 -12.03 -20.24 -8.98
CA VAL A 353 -11.04 -20.70 -8.02
C VAL A 353 -11.52 -20.55 -6.57
N SER A 354 -11.17 -21.55 -5.76
CA SER A 354 -11.42 -21.61 -4.33
C SER A 354 -10.20 -22.20 -3.60
N ALA A 355 -10.01 -21.78 -2.34
CA ALA A 355 -8.91 -22.25 -1.50
C ALA A 355 -9.22 -23.64 -0.93
N ARG A 356 -8.48 -24.68 -1.34
CA ARG A 356 -8.69 -26.07 -0.93
C ARG A 356 -7.44 -26.92 -1.11
N GLY A 357 -7.34 -28.01 -0.35
CA GLY A 357 -6.28 -29.01 -0.54
C GLY A 357 -4.94 -28.64 0.10
N GLN A 358 -3.96 -29.51 -0.14
CA GLN A 358 -2.56 -29.34 0.26
C GLN A 358 -1.80 -28.43 -0.71
N THR A 359 -0.58 -28.05 -0.36
CA THR A 359 0.23 -27.13 -1.15
C THR A 359 1.34 -27.88 -1.88
N ASP A 360 1.00 -28.44 -3.04
CA ASP A 360 1.96 -28.98 -4.02
C ASP A 360 2.33 -27.90 -5.04
N ILE A 361 3.50 -27.29 -4.87
CA ILE A 361 4.07 -26.30 -5.79
C ILE A 361 5.08 -26.95 -6.74
N ALA A 362 5.65 -28.09 -6.34
CA ALA A 362 6.73 -28.73 -7.08
C ALA A 362 6.25 -29.32 -8.41
N THR A 363 5.07 -29.95 -8.44
CA THR A 363 4.53 -30.52 -9.68
C THR A 363 4.21 -29.43 -10.72
N PRO A 364 3.45 -28.37 -10.41
CA PRO A 364 3.31 -27.21 -11.29
C PRO A 364 4.64 -26.61 -11.77
N LEU A 365 5.66 -26.61 -10.91
CA LEU A 365 6.98 -26.07 -11.25
C LEU A 365 7.72 -26.93 -12.26
N LEU A 366 7.65 -28.25 -12.15
CA LEU A 366 8.20 -29.15 -13.16
C LEU A 366 7.55 -28.91 -14.53
N ASP A 367 6.22 -28.80 -14.56
CA ASP A 367 5.49 -28.56 -15.80
C ASP A 367 5.83 -27.20 -16.43
N ALA A 368 5.96 -26.16 -15.60
CA ALA A 368 6.35 -24.83 -16.03
C ALA A 368 7.77 -24.79 -16.61
N LEU A 369 8.72 -25.50 -15.99
CA LEU A 369 10.09 -25.62 -16.46
C LEU A 369 10.17 -26.46 -17.75
N ALA A 370 9.40 -27.54 -17.85
CA ALA A 370 9.33 -28.39 -19.04
C ALA A 370 8.73 -27.64 -20.24
N TRP A 371 7.81 -26.70 -20.00
CA TRP A 371 7.27 -25.81 -21.02
C TRP A 371 8.30 -24.79 -21.56
N GLY A 372 9.42 -24.60 -20.84
CA GLY A 372 10.53 -23.75 -21.29
C GLY A 372 10.23 -22.26 -21.12
N ALA A 373 9.70 -21.87 -19.95
CA ALA A 373 9.46 -20.48 -19.60
C ALA A 373 10.76 -19.67 -19.45
N ASP A 374 10.72 -18.40 -19.86
CA ASP A 374 11.79 -17.43 -19.60
C ASP A 374 11.72 -16.90 -18.15
N LEU A 375 10.50 -16.77 -17.63
CA LEU A 375 10.21 -16.31 -16.27
C LEU A 375 9.14 -17.20 -15.64
N VAL A 376 9.42 -17.76 -14.47
CA VAL A 376 8.43 -18.43 -13.61
C VAL A 376 8.15 -17.54 -12.40
N VAL A 377 6.87 -17.16 -12.22
CA VAL A 377 6.38 -16.41 -11.06
C VAL A 377 5.54 -17.34 -10.20
N ILE A 378 6.02 -17.63 -9.00
CA ILE A 378 5.32 -18.44 -8.00
C ILE A 378 4.59 -17.50 -7.05
N VAL A 379 3.28 -17.63 -6.87
CA VAL A 379 2.49 -16.85 -5.93
C VAL A 379 1.94 -17.78 -4.86
N SER A 380 2.56 -17.79 -3.69
CA SER A 380 2.08 -18.55 -2.52
C SER A 380 2.53 -17.90 -1.21
N ASP A 381 2.08 -18.45 -0.09
CA ASP A 381 2.54 -18.03 1.25
C ASP A 381 3.91 -18.63 1.64
N GLY A 382 4.53 -19.42 0.76
CA GLY A 382 5.81 -20.08 0.97
C GLY A 382 5.74 -21.40 1.74
N TYR A 383 4.55 -21.90 2.07
CA TYR A 383 4.40 -23.27 2.57
C TYR A 383 4.46 -24.26 1.42
N ASP A 384 5.45 -25.16 1.46
CA ASP A 384 5.64 -26.27 0.52
C ASP A 384 5.63 -27.55 1.36
N ASN A 385 4.49 -28.25 1.37
CA ASN A 385 4.24 -29.34 2.30
C ASN A 385 3.80 -30.67 1.66
N ASP A 386 3.71 -30.73 0.33
CA ASP A 386 3.31 -31.95 -0.40
C ASP A 386 4.17 -32.18 -1.66
N PRO A 387 5.34 -32.84 -1.55
CA PRO A 387 6.04 -33.19 -0.32
C PRO A 387 6.85 -32.00 0.25
N PRO A 388 7.16 -32.00 1.57
CA PRO A 388 7.88 -30.88 2.18
C PRO A 388 9.24 -30.60 1.55
N LYS A 389 9.53 -29.32 1.28
CA LYS A 389 10.79 -28.81 0.69
C LYS A 389 11.08 -29.31 -0.73
N ALA A 390 10.10 -29.86 -1.43
CA ALA A 390 10.25 -30.32 -2.80
C ALA A 390 10.72 -29.21 -3.75
N VAL A 391 10.18 -27.99 -3.60
CA VAL A 391 10.58 -26.83 -4.42
C VAL A 391 12.06 -26.49 -4.22
N ALA A 392 12.55 -26.56 -2.98
CA ALA A 392 13.94 -26.29 -2.64
C ALA A 392 14.90 -27.25 -3.36
N GLU A 393 14.61 -28.55 -3.28
CA GLU A 393 15.43 -29.59 -3.90
C GLU A 393 15.34 -29.57 -5.42
N LEU A 394 14.14 -29.41 -5.97
CA LEU A 394 13.90 -29.29 -7.41
C LEU A 394 14.73 -28.14 -7.99
N THR A 395 14.62 -26.96 -7.40
CA THR A 395 15.30 -25.76 -7.92
C THR A 395 16.80 -25.83 -7.72
N ARG A 396 17.29 -26.43 -6.63
CA ARG A 396 18.72 -26.74 -6.45
C ARG A 396 19.26 -27.63 -7.57
N VAL A 397 18.56 -28.72 -7.90
CA VAL A 397 18.97 -29.64 -8.98
C VAL A 397 18.87 -28.96 -10.35
N PHE A 398 17.78 -28.24 -10.62
CA PHE A 398 17.58 -27.50 -11.86
C PHE A 398 18.71 -26.51 -12.12
N ARG A 399 19.04 -25.65 -11.13
CA ARG A 399 20.15 -24.69 -11.25
C ARG A 399 21.51 -25.36 -11.38
N ALA A 400 21.74 -26.50 -10.73
CA ALA A 400 23.03 -27.17 -10.79
C ALA A 400 23.26 -27.95 -12.08
N LYS A 401 22.21 -28.54 -12.67
CA LYS A 401 22.34 -29.53 -13.76
C LYS A 401 21.73 -29.11 -15.09
N LEU A 402 20.65 -28.32 -15.09
CA LEU A 402 19.86 -28.03 -16.30
C LEU A 402 19.96 -26.58 -16.73
N ASP A 403 20.07 -25.65 -15.79
CA ASP A 403 20.17 -24.21 -16.05
C ASP A 403 21.24 -23.53 -15.17
N PRO A 404 22.52 -23.92 -15.31
CA PRO A 404 23.63 -23.30 -14.58
C PRO A 404 23.84 -21.83 -14.95
N GLU A 405 23.51 -21.45 -16.18
CA GLU A 405 23.58 -20.08 -16.69
C GLU A 405 22.40 -19.20 -16.25
N ARG A 406 21.42 -19.77 -15.54
CA ARG A 406 20.23 -19.06 -15.04
C ARG A 406 19.43 -18.36 -16.13
N ARG A 407 19.24 -19.02 -17.28
CA ARG A 407 18.46 -18.49 -18.41
C ARG A 407 16.98 -18.34 -18.06
N THR A 408 16.45 -19.23 -17.21
CA THR A 408 15.08 -19.10 -16.69
C THR A 408 15.11 -18.31 -15.38
N ALA A 409 14.45 -17.15 -15.33
CA ALA A 409 14.25 -16.41 -14.09
C ALA A 409 13.19 -17.09 -13.22
N LEU A 410 13.45 -17.28 -11.92
CA LEU A 410 12.47 -17.83 -10.98
C LEU A 410 12.19 -16.77 -9.93
N VAL A 411 10.94 -16.43 -9.65
CA VAL A 411 10.61 -15.46 -8.60
C VAL A 411 9.44 -15.95 -7.77
N HIS A 412 9.61 -15.93 -6.46
CA HIS A 412 8.53 -16.20 -5.52
C HIS A 412 7.94 -14.89 -5.01
N VAL A 413 6.69 -14.63 -5.34
CA VAL A 413 5.89 -13.48 -4.92
C VAL A 413 5.02 -13.91 -3.74
N ASN A 414 5.40 -13.47 -2.54
CA ASN A 414 4.74 -13.91 -1.31
C ASN A 414 3.87 -12.77 -0.71
N PRO A 415 2.53 -12.93 -0.67
CA PRO A 415 1.62 -11.94 -0.10
C PRO A 415 1.55 -11.97 1.43
N VAL A 416 2.26 -12.89 2.08
CA VAL A 416 2.19 -13.17 3.52
C VAL A 416 3.55 -12.86 4.16
N PHE A 417 3.53 -12.06 5.23
CA PHE A 417 4.72 -11.80 6.03
C PHE A 417 4.90 -12.85 7.13
N ASP A 418 6.09 -13.45 7.22
CA ASP A 418 6.46 -14.35 8.30
C ASP A 418 7.24 -13.58 9.38
N SER A 419 6.67 -13.50 10.58
CA SER A 419 7.26 -12.76 11.68
C SER A 419 8.52 -13.43 12.25
N GLU A 420 8.61 -14.76 12.22
CA GLU A 420 9.76 -15.48 12.77
C GLU A 420 11.00 -15.28 11.90
N GLY A 421 10.80 -15.31 10.58
CA GLY A 421 11.86 -15.11 9.59
C GLY A 421 12.17 -13.64 9.27
N TYR A 422 11.44 -12.68 9.85
CA TYR A 422 11.53 -11.24 9.55
C TYR A 422 11.29 -10.87 8.08
N ALA A 423 10.85 -11.81 7.26
CA ALA A 423 10.70 -11.70 5.82
C ALA A 423 9.60 -12.66 5.37
N PRO A 424 9.04 -12.51 4.17
CA PRO A 424 8.17 -13.55 3.62
C PRO A 424 8.92 -14.89 3.54
N ARG A 425 8.22 -15.98 3.84
CA ARG A 425 8.80 -17.33 3.85
C ARG A 425 9.35 -17.69 2.46
N SER A 426 10.56 -18.24 2.42
CA SER A 426 11.25 -18.66 1.18
C SER A 426 11.28 -20.16 1.02
N PHE A 427 11.29 -20.64 -0.23
CA PHE A 427 11.52 -22.05 -0.54
C PHE A 427 12.99 -22.46 -0.43
N GLY A 428 13.93 -21.52 -0.56
CA GLY A 428 15.36 -21.79 -0.53
C GLY A 428 16.15 -20.66 -1.17
N THR A 429 17.44 -20.87 -1.42
CA THR A 429 18.33 -19.83 -2.00
C THR A 429 18.26 -19.72 -3.52
N ALA A 430 17.70 -20.74 -4.19
CA ALA A 430 17.62 -20.79 -5.66
C ALA A 430 16.44 -20.01 -6.25
N VAL A 431 15.45 -19.65 -5.42
CA VAL A 431 14.28 -18.86 -5.81
C VAL A 431 14.22 -17.59 -4.94
N PRO A 432 14.52 -16.41 -5.48
CA PRO A 432 14.35 -15.15 -4.76
C PRO A 432 12.90 -14.96 -4.33
N THR A 433 12.69 -14.72 -3.04
CA THR A 433 11.38 -14.36 -2.50
C THR A 433 11.25 -12.85 -2.37
N VAL A 434 10.16 -12.30 -2.91
CA VAL A 434 9.77 -10.90 -2.78
C VAL A 434 8.41 -10.79 -2.12
N GLY A 435 8.29 -9.88 -1.16
CA GLY A 435 7.03 -9.62 -0.48
C GLY A 435 6.12 -8.74 -1.33
N VAL A 436 4.82 -9.03 -1.36
CA VAL A 436 3.82 -8.13 -1.95
C VAL A 436 2.68 -7.90 -0.99
N ARG A 437 2.00 -6.76 -1.14
CA ARG A 437 0.77 -6.46 -0.41
C ARG A 437 -0.43 -6.63 -1.31
N ASP A 438 -0.37 -6.03 -2.48
CA ASP A 438 -1.39 -6.01 -3.50
C ASP A 438 -0.72 -6.41 -4.83
N ALA A 439 -1.42 -7.13 -5.72
CA ALA A 439 -0.86 -7.60 -6.99
C ALA A 439 -0.38 -6.46 -7.90
N GLU A 440 -0.91 -5.25 -7.72
CA GLU A 440 -0.46 -4.04 -8.38
C GLU A 440 1.01 -3.71 -8.13
N ASP A 441 1.60 -4.25 -7.05
CA ASP A 441 3.01 -4.08 -6.71
C ASP A 441 3.92 -5.07 -7.46
N VAL A 442 3.38 -6.15 -8.04
CA VAL A 442 4.13 -7.21 -8.76
C VAL A 442 5.13 -6.67 -9.78
N PRO A 443 4.77 -5.73 -10.68
CA PRO A 443 5.72 -5.18 -11.65
C PRO A 443 6.92 -4.49 -10.99
N THR A 444 6.68 -3.80 -9.86
CA THR A 444 7.74 -3.13 -9.11
C THR A 444 8.64 -4.14 -8.41
N VAL A 445 8.07 -5.17 -7.78
CA VAL A 445 8.86 -6.17 -7.05
C VAL A 445 9.60 -7.14 -7.96
N LEU A 446 9.10 -7.43 -9.17
CA LEU A 446 9.86 -8.19 -10.18
C LEU A 446 11.15 -7.43 -10.56
N GLY A 447 11.09 -6.10 -10.67
CA GLY A 447 12.28 -5.26 -10.85
C GLY A 447 13.25 -5.30 -9.66
N PHE A 448 12.76 -5.63 -8.46
CA PHE A 448 13.58 -5.83 -7.26
C PHE A 448 14.15 -7.26 -7.14
N ALA A 449 13.46 -8.27 -7.69
CA ALA A 449 13.84 -9.68 -7.55
C ALA A 449 15.26 -9.97 -8.04
N ARG A 450 15.74 -9.27 -9.08
CA ARG A 450 17.15 -9.36 -9.56
C ARG A 450 18.19 -9.04 -8.49
N PHE A 451 17.88 -8.15 -7.54
CA PHE A 451 18.78 -7.83 -6.43
C PHE A 451 18.74 -8.93 -5.36
N ALA A 452 17.58 -9.58 -5.17
CA ALA A 452 17.42 -10.71 -4.26
C ALA A 452 18.11 -12.00 -4.76
N GLU A 453 18.28 -12.16 -6.07
CA GLU A 453 19.08 -13.26 -6.65
C GLU A 453 20.59 -13.12 -6.42
N GLY A 454 21.03 -11.98 -5.88
CA GLY A 454 22.44 -11.68 -5.66
C GLY A 454 23.21 -11.36 -6.95
N ALA A 455 22.52 -11.24 -8.09
CA ALA A 455 23.09 -10.93 -9.40
C ALA A 455 23.54 -9.46 -9.54
N ALA A 456 23.00 -8.58 -8.69
CA ALA A 456 23.32 -7.15 -8.69
C ALA A 456 24.11 -6.73 -7.42
N SER A 457 25.00 -5.77 -7.61
CA SER A 457 25.85 -5.12 -6.59
C SER A 457 25.05 -4.19 -5.68
N LEU A 458 25.65 -3.78 -4.55
CA LEU A 458 25.03 -2.77 -3.68
C LEU A 458 24.89 -1.43 -4.42
N GLY A 459 25.92 -1.03 -5.18
CA GLY A 459 25.89 0.21 -5.95
C GLY A 459 24.74 0.28 -6.95
N GLU A 460 24.38 -0.83 -7.59
CA GLU A 460 23.22 -0.89 -8.48
C GLU A 460 21.90 -0.75 -7.72
N LEU A 461 21.79 -1.31 -6.52
CA LEU A 461 20.62 -1.14 -5.65
C LEU A 461 20.49 0.33 -5.22
N GLU A 462 21.59 0.98 -4.84
CA GLU A 462 21.60 2.38 -4.46
C GLU A 462 21.22 3.30 -5.64
N ALA A 463 21.75 3.04 -6.82
CA ALA A 463 21.43 3.77 -8.05
C ALA A 463 19.96 3.58 -8.43
N TYR A 464 19.45 2.35 -8.31
CA TYR A 464 18.04 2.07 -8.52
C TYR A 464 17.16 2.85 -7.55
N LEU A 465 17.46 2.84 -6.25
CA LEU A 465 16.73 3.63 -5.25
C LEU A 465 16.84 5.14 -5.53
N ALA A 466 18.01 5.64 -5.96
CA ALA A 466 18.19 7.05 -6.30
C ALA A 466 17.29 7.46 -7.48
N SER A 467 17.19 6.65 -8.53
CA SER A 467 16.28 6.93 -9.65
C SER A 467 14.81 7.01 -9.21
N ARG A 468 14.42 6.20 -8.23
CA ARG A 468 13.08 6.22 -7.63
C ARG A 468 12.85 7.49 -6.80
N VAL A 469 13.86 7.94 -6.06
CA VAL A 469 13.81 9.22 -5.34
C VAL A 469 13.58 10.37 -6.31
N GLU A 470 14.35 10.45 -7.39
CA GLU A 470 14.20 11.49 -8.41
C GLU A 470 12.79 11.50 -9.01
N ALA A 471 12.27 10.33 -9.40
CA ALA A 471 10.92 10.21 -9.93
C ALA A 471 9.84 10.63 -8.92
N MET A 472 10.00 10.29 -7.64
CA MET A 472 9.07 10.68 -6.58
C MET A 472 9.07 12.20 -6.36
N LEU A 473 10.25 12.80 -6.28
CA LEU A 473 10.40 14.25 -6.06
C LEU A 473 9.93 15.07 -7.27
N ALA A 474 10.15 14.58 -8.49
CA ALA A 474 9.64 15.20 -9.71
C ALA A 474 8.10 15.21 -9.74
N ARG A 475 7.46 14.09 -9.38
CA ARG A 475 6.00 13.99 -9.29
C ARG A 475 5.42 14.92 -8.23
N ASP A 476 6.06 15.00 -7.05
CA ASP A 476 5.64 15.92 -5.99
C ASP A 476 5.78 17.39 -6.43
N ALA A 477 6.86 17.74 -7.13
CA ALA A 477 7.06 19.09 -7.68
C ALA A 477 5.99 19.45 -8.73
N GLN A 478 5.66 18.53 -9.64
CA GLN A 478 4.59 18.72 -10.63
C GLN A 478 3.22 18.89 -9.97
N GLY A 479 2.92 18.09 -8.95
CA GLY A 479 1.68 18.22 -8.17
C GLY A 479 1.54 19.59 -7.52
N ARG A 480 2.63 20.15 -6.99
CA ARG A 480 2.64 21.50 -6.40
C ARG A 480 2.37 22.60 -7.43
N GLN A 481 2.96 22.51 -8.63
CA GLN A 481 2.75 23.50 -9.69
C GLN A 481 1.31 23.47 -10.24
N GLY A 482 0.69 22.30 -10.32
CA GLY A 482 -0.71 22.17 -10.76
C GLY A 482 -1.72 22.74 -9.76
N GLU A 483 -1.44 22.63 -8.45
CA GLU A 483 -2.28 23.22 -7.40
C GLU A 483 -2.14 24.75 -7.33
N ASP A 484 -0.93 25.30 -7.51
CA ASP A 484 -0.69 26.75 -7.53
C ASP A 484 -1.19 27.44 -8.83
N GLY A 485 -1.14 26.73 -9.98
CA GLY A 485 -1.64 27.24 -11.27
C GLY A 485 -3.16 27.34 -11.34
N GLY A 486 -3.87 26.35 -10.79
CA GLY A 486 -5.34 26.36 -10.73
C GLY A 486 -5.92 27.46 -9.82
N SER A 487 -5.13 27.96 -8.87
CA SER A 487 -5.51 29.10 -8.03
C SER A 487 -5.26 30.46 -8.68
N ARG A 488 -4.42 30.54 -9.72
CA ARG A 488 -4.13 31.81 -10.44
C ARG A 488 -5.11 32.07 -11.58
N ASP A 489 -5.55 31.02 -12.28
CA ASP A 489 -6.56 31.18 -13.35
C ASP A 489 -7.95 31.55 -12.81
N ALA A 490 -8.27 31.18 -11.56
CA ALA A 490 -9.51 31.64 -10.90
C ALA A 490 -9.45 33.12 -10.45
N ALA A 491 -8.26 33.72 -10.35
CA ALA A 491 -8.09 35.12 -9.97
C ALA A 491 -7.99 36.07 -11.19
N GLN A 492 -7.85 35.54 -12.42
CA GLN A 492 -7.84 36.34 -13.65
C GLN A 492 -9.18 36.34 -14.40
N ALA A 493 -10.17 35.52 -14.00
CA ALA A 493 -11.49 35.47 -14.64
C ALA A 493 -12.52 36.46 -14.07
N ASP A 494 -12.21 37.23 -13.01
CA ASP A 494 -13.14 38.17 -12.35
C ASP A 494 -12.72 39.64 -12.52
N GLY A 495 -11.93 39.93 -13.57
CA GLY A 495 -11.33 41.24 -13.82
C GLY A 495 -11.51 41.73 -15.25
N GLY A 496 -12.71 41.64 -15.82
CA GLY A 496 -13.00 42.24 -17.12
C GLY A 496 -14.43 42.06 -17.59
N GLU A 497 -15.32 42.98 -17.24
CA GLU A 497 -15.92 43.92 -18.20
C GLU A 497 -16.90 44.86 -17.48
N ALA A 498 -16.98 46.08 -18.01
CA ALA A 498 -17.69 47.25 -17.51
C ALA A 498 -19.20 47.18 -17.73
#